data_AF-A0A7V5DS00-F1
#
_entry.id   AF-A0A7V5DS00-F1
#
_cell.length_a   1.000
_cell.length_b   1.000
_cell.length_c   1.000
_cell.angle_alpha   90.00
_cell.angle_beta   90.00
_cell.angle_gamma   90.00
#
_symmetry.space_group_name_H-M   'P 1'
#
loop_
_entity.id
_entity.type
_entity.pdbx_description
1 polymer ?
#
loop_
_entity_poly.entity_id
_entity_poly.type
_entity_poly.pdbx_seq_one_letter_code
_entity_poly.pdbx_strand_id
1 'polypeptide(L)' 'MKPRKWTADEKFAIVLEGLKEKKSVAEICREHQISDSLYYRWRDKFLEAGKKRA' A
#
# COMPACT_ATOMS: atom_id res chain seq x y z
N MET A 1 15.10 -16.38 -7.76
CA MET A 1 14.78 -14.97 -7.42
C MET A 1 14.32 -14.92 -5.97
N LYS A 2 14.93 -14.08 -5.12
CA LYS A 2 14.47 -13.89 -3.74
C LYS A 2 13.25 -12.96 -3.74
N PRO A 3 12.16 -13.28 -3.03
CA PRO A 3 11.03 -12.36 -2.94
C PRO A 3 11.50 -11.07 -2.27
N ARG A 4 11.25 -9.93 -2.92
CA ARG A 4 11.50 -8.61 -2.33
C ARG A 4 10.67 -8.50 -1.07
N LYS A 5 11.33 -8.37 0.08
CA LYS A 5 10.67 -8.21 1.38
C LYS A 5 10.39 -6.74 1.60
N TRP A 6 9.11 -6.38 1.68
CA TRP A 6 8.66 -5.05 2.05
C TRP A 6 8.57 -4.93 3.57
N THR A 7 9.23 -3.94 4.14
CA THR A 7 9.10 -3.61 5.57
C THR A 7 7.71 -3.05 5.86
N ALA A 8 7.32 -2.98 7.14
CA ALA A 8 6.03 -2.40 7.51
C ALA A 8 5.95 -0.91 7.14
N ASP A 9 7.06 -0.18 7.29
CA ASP A 9 7.17 1.25 6.98
C ASP A 9 7.02 1.53 5.48
N GLU A 10 7.71 0.77 4.61
CA GLU A 10 7.57 0.91 3.16
C GLU A 10 6.13 0.66 2.69
N LYS A 11 5.48 -0.39 3.22
CA LYS A 11 4.08 -0.68 2.89
C LYS A 11 3.17 0.48 3.27
N PHE A 12 3.44 1.08 4.42
CA PHE A 12 2.67 2.19 4.97
C PHE A 12 2.83 3.44 4.11
N ALA A 13 4.06 3.79 3.74
CA ALA A 13 4.36 4.93 2.87
C ALA A 13 3.63 4.81 1.52
N ILE A 14 3.67 3.62 0.90
CA ILE A 14 3.00 3.35 -0.37
C ILE A 14 1.48 3.50 -0.25
N VAL A 15 0.87 2.93 0.80
CA VAL A 15 -0.58 3.05 1.05
C VAL A 15 -0.98 4.52 1.26
N LEU A 16 -0.23 5.25 2.09
CA LEU A 16 -0.43 6.67 2.35
C LEU A 16 -0.38 7.52 1.07
N GLU A 17 0.52 7.20 0.15
CA GLU A 17 0.63 7.95 -1.10
C GLU A 17 -0.62 7.81 -1.96
N GLY A 18 -1.21 6.62 -2.01
CA GLY A 18 -2.47 6.42 -2.73
C GLY A 18 -3.70 6.97 -2.01
N LEU A 19 -3.67 7.07 -0.68
CA LEU A 19 -4.72 7.75 0.11
C LEU A 19 -4.66 9.28 -0.01
N LYS A 20 -3.49 9.84 -0.32
CA LYS A 20 -3.34 11.28 -0.58
C LYS A 20 -3.91 11.70 -1.94
N GLU A 21 -4.42 10.75 -2.75
CA GLU A 21 -5.04 10.95 -4.07
C GLU A 21 -4.17 11.75 -5.08
N LYS A 22 -2.87 11.86 -4.82
CA LYS A 22 -1.92 12.61 -5.67
C LYS A 22 -1.53 11.84 -6.93
N LYS A 23 -1.57 10.52 -6.88
CA LYS A 23 -1.23 9.58 -7.95
C LYS A 23 -2.27 8.48 -7.99
N SER A 24 -2.55 7.96 -9.18
CA SER A 24 -3.43 6.80 -9.29
C SER A 24 -2.76 5.55 -8.71
N VAL A 25 -3.55 4.62 -8.16
CA VAL A 25 -3.06 3.34 -7.64
C VAL A 25 -2.20 2.60 -8.68
N ALA A 26 -2.57 2.68 -9.96
CA ALA A 26 -1.81 2.07 -11.05
C ALA A 26 -0.40 2.68 -11.24
N GLU A 27 -0.25 3.98 -11.01
CA GLU A 27 1.05 4.66 -11.11
C GLU A 27 1.94 4.29 -9.92
N ILE A 28 1.37 4.29 -8.71
CA ILE A 28 2.06 3.86 -7.49
C ILE A 28 2.52 2.40 -7.62
N CYS A 29 1.65 1.51 -8.14
CA CYS A 29 2.00 0.11 -8.36
C CYS A 29 3.16 -0.06 -9.34
N ARG A 30 3.20 0.73 -10.41
CA ARG A 30 4.31 0.74 -11.38
C ARG A 30 5.61 1.27 -10.78
N GLU A 31 5.55 2.38 -10.06
CA GLU A 31 6.73 3.03 -9.45
C GLU A 31 7.38 2.14 -8.38
N HIS A 32 6.56 1.52 -7.53
CA HIS A 32 7.05 0.63 -6.48
C HIS A 32 7.23 -0.82 -6.93
N GLN A 33 6.92 -1.14 -8.19
CA GLN A 33 6.96 -2.50 -8.73
C GLN A 33 6.16 -3.50 -7.89
N ILE A 34 4.94 -3.10 -7.50
CA ILE A 34 4.00 -3.95 -6.77
C ILE A 34 2.76 -4.23 -7.61
N SER A 35 2.06 -5.32 -7.30
CA SER A 35 0.77 -5.61 -7.90
C SER A 35 -0.33 -4.77 -7.26
N ASP A 36 -1.35 -4.39 -8.04
CA ASP A 36 -2.58 -3.74 -7.58
C ASP A 36 -3.21 -4.48 -6.38
N SER A 37 -3.30 -5.81 -6.48
CA SER A 37 -3.88 -6.67 -5.45
C SER A 37 -3.11 -6.62 -4.14
N LEU A 38 -1.78 -6.43 -4.22
CA LEU A 38 -0.93 -6.27 -3.04
C LEU A 38 -1.16 -4.92 -2.38
N TYR A 39 -1.24 -3.85 -3.18
CA TYR A 39 -1.58 -2.50 -2.71
C TYR A 39 -2.93 -2.51 -1.98
N TYR A 40 -3.98 -3.03 -2.61
CA TYR A 40 -5.32 -3.05 -2.02
C TYR A 40 -5.35 -3.85 -0.72
N ARG A 41 -4.64 -4.98 -0.64
CA ARG A 41 -4.51 -5.76 0.59
C ARG A 41 -3.84 -4.97 1.72
N TRP A 42 -2.82 -4.17 1.43
CA TRP A 42 -2.18 -3.31 2.43
C TRP A 42 -3.09 -2.16 2.85
N ARG A 43 -3.77 -1.52 1.90
CA ARG A 43 -4.76 -0.48 2.17
C ARG A 43 -5.88 -0.99 3.08
N ASP A 44 -6.43 -2.16 2.79
CA ASP A 44 -7.49 -2.77 3.59
C ASP A 44 -7.02 -3.03 5.02
N LYS A 45 -5.86 -3.67 5.18
CA LYS A 45 -5.27 -3.89 6.51
C LYS A 45 -5.05 -2.60 7.29
N PHE A 46 -4.65 -1.54 6.60
CA PHE A 46 -4.45 -0.22 7.21
C PHE A 46 -5.78 0.40 7.66
N LEU A 47 -6.80 0.38 6.80
CA LEU A 47 -8.14 0.91 7.11
C LEU A 47 -8.84 0.12 8.23
N GLU A 48 -8.74 -1.20 8.22
CA GLU A 48 -9.29 -2.08 9.27
C GLU A 48 -8.61 -1.84 10.63
N ALA A 49 -7.29 -1.62 10.64
CA ALA A 49 -6.56 -1.25 11.85
C ALA A 49 -6.98 0.14 12.39
N GLY A 50 -7.39 1.06 11.50
CA GLY A 50 -7.96 2.36 11.87
C GLY A 50 -9.40 2.29 12.37
N LYS A 51 -10.24 1.44 11.77
CA LYS A 51 -11.66 1.27 12.14
C LYS A 51 -11.89 0.62 13.50
N LYS A 52 -10.98 -0.24 13.98
CA LYS A 52 -11.14 -0.96 15.26
C LYS A 52 -10.96 -0.08 16.52
N ARG A 53 -10.88 1.25 16.38
CA ARG A 53 -10.74 2.21 17.49
C ARG A 53 -11.82 3.30 17.51
N ALA A 54 -12.94 3.09 16.82
CA ALA A 54 -14.15 3.91 16.97
C ALA A 54 -15.17 3.19 17.86
#